data_AF-A0A6A3L5T6-F1
#
_entry.id   AF-A0A6A3L5T6-F1
#
_cell.length_a   1.000
_cell.length_b   1.000
_cell.length_c   1.000
_cell.angle_alpha   90.00
_cell.angle_beta   90.00
_cell.angle_gamma   90.00
#
_symmetry.space_group_name_H-M   'P 1'
#
loop_
_entity.id
_entity.type
_entity.pdbx_description
1 polymer ?
#
loop_
_entity_poly.entity_id
_entity_poly.type
_entity_poly.pdbx_seq_one_letter_code
_entity_poly.pdbx_strand_id
1 'polypeptide(L)' 'MLWATLLLLAAAATATAEFFTPEDVPGPPEKVLVWPASASSVRLQFSP' A
#
# COMPACT_ATOMS: atom_id res chain seq x y z
N MET A 1 33.87 -9.56 18.01
CA MET A 1 32.91 -10.33 17.18
C MET A 1 31.46 -10.05 17.55
N LEU A 2 31.12 -9.89 18.84
CA LEU A 2 29.77 -9.57 19.33
C LEU A 2 29.08 -8.39 18.60
N TRP A 3 29.82 -7.32 18.33
CA TRP A 3 29.32 -6.13 17.61
C TRP A 3 28.94 -6.42 16.15
N ALA A 4 29.71 -7.26 15.45
CA ALA A 4 29.40 -7.65 14.08
C ALA A 4 28.14 -8.53 14.03
N THR A 5 27.98 -9.40 15.02
CA THR A 5 26.77 -10.22 15.19
C THR A 5 25.55 -9.32 15.46
N LEU A 6 25.67 -8.33 16.34
CA LEU A 6 24.58 -7.40 16.67
C LEU A 6 24.12 -6.59 15.45
N LEU A 7 25.08 -6.09 14.65
CA LEU A 7 24.79 -5.37 13.41
C LEU A 7 24.10 -6.25 12.37
N LEU A 8 24.51 -7.51 12.26
CA LEU A 8 23.89 -8.47 11.34
C LEU A 8 22.45 -8.82 11.76
N LEU A 9 22.19 -9.00 13.06
CA LEU A 9 20.83 -9.21 13.57
C LEU A 9 19.93 -7.98 13.36
N ALA A 10 20.47 -6.77 13.54
CA ALA A 10 19.72 -5.54 13.30
C ALA A 10 19.35 -5.37 11.81
N ALA A 11 20.28 -5.67 10.90
CA ALA A 11 20.03 -5.62 9.46
C ALA A 11 19.01 -6.68 9.00
N ALA A 12 19.07 -7.88 9.58
CA ALA A 12 18.08 -8.94 9.32
C ALA A 12 16.69 -8.54 9.83
N ALA A 13 16.60 -7.91 11.00
CA ALA A 13 15.33 -7.45 11.57
C ALA A 13 14.66 -6.36 10.70
N THR A 14 15.45 -5.44 10.11
CA THR A 14 14.93 -4.45 9.16
C THR A 14 14.49 -5.05 7.82
N ALA A 15 15.10 -6.17 7.39
CA ALA A 15 14.68 -6.88 6.19
C ALA A 15 13.39 -7.71 6.39
N THR A 16 13.03 -8.00 7.65
CA THR A 16 11.81 -8.74 8.02
C THR A 16 10.63 -7.85 8.41
N ALA A 17 10.84 -6.54 8.57
CA ALA A 17 9.71 -5.63 8.53
C ALA A 17 9.17 -5.67 7.11
N GLU A 18 7.91 -6.06 6.93
CA GLU A 18 7.21 -6.05 5.64
C GLU A 18 7.17 -4.60 5.12
N PHE A 19 8.28 -4.19 4.52
CA PHE A 19 8.43 -2.88 3.93
C PHE A 19 7.75 -3.01 2.58
N PHE A 20 6.58 -2.39 2.45
CA PHE A 20 5.89 -2.30 1.18
C PHE A 20 6.86 -1.71 0.15
N THR A 21 7.17 -2.51 -0.84
CA THR A 21 7.84 -2.07 -2.05
C THR A 21 6.90 -1.12 -2.80
N PRO A 22 7.41 -0.15 -3.58
CA PRO A 22 6.55 0.77 -4.32
C PRO A 22 5.47 0.09 -5.18
N GLU A 23 5.76 -1.12 -5.68
CA GLU A 23 4.85 -1.97 -6.44
C GLU A 23 3.74 -2.62 -5.59
N ASP A 24 3.86 -2.66 -4.27
CA ASP A 24 2.80 -3.12 -3.36
C ASP A 24 1.70 -2.08 -3.15
N VAL A 25 1.92 -0.84 -3.59
CA VAL A 25 0.91 0.23 -3.52
C VAL A 25 -0.05 0.07 -4.70
N PRO A 26 -1.35 -0.19 -4.44
CA PRO A 26 -2.33 -0.29 -5.52
C PRO A 26 -2.38 1.00 -6.35
N GLY A 27 -2.50 0.83 -7.67
CA GLY A 27 -2.73 1.94 -8.58
C GLY A 27 -4.08 2.62 -8.33
N PRO A 28 -4.32 3.80 -8.94
CA PRO A 28 -5.62 4.44 -8.89
C PRO A 28 -6.66 3.59 -9.66
N PRO A 29 -7.94 3.60 -9.23
CA PRO A 29 -8.99 2.84 -9.89
C PRO A 29 -9.24 3.34 -11.32
N GLU A 30 -9.57 2.41 -12.21
CA GLU A 30 -9.86 2.72 -13.61
C GLU A 30 -11.35 2.90 -13.88
N LYS A 31 -11.69 3.47 -15.04
CA LYS A 31 -13.06 3.55 -15.58
C LYS A 31 -14.07 4.10 -14.57
N VAL A 32 -13.70 5.20 -13.91
CA VAL A 32 -14.54 5.84 -12.90
C VAL A 32 -15.75 6.49 -13.57
N LEU A 33 -16.94 6.05 -13.16
CA LEU A 33 -18.23 6.56 -13.59
C LEU A 33 -18.97 7.14 -12.38
N VAL A 34 -19.59 8.30 -12.59
CA VAL A 34 -20.28 9.06 -11.54
C VAL A 34 -21.66 9.47 -12.03
N TRP A 35 -22.69 9.26 -11.21
CA TRP A 35 -24.04 9.76 -11.52
C TRP A 35 -24.84 10.09 -10.25
N PRO A 36 -25.83 11.00 -10.34
CA PRO A 36 -26.67 11.36 -9.21
C PRO A 36 -27.45 10.15 -8.67
N ALA A 37 -27.48 10.01 -7.35
CA ALA A 37 -28.30 9.02 -6.65
C ALA A 37 -29.47 9.67 -5.91
N SER A 38 -29.27 10.89 -5.41
CA SER A 38 -30.30 11.77 -4.83
C SER A 38 -29.86 13.23 -4.92
N ALA A 39 -30.63 14.15 -4.33
CA ALA A 39 -30.28 15.57 -4.25
C ALA A 39 -28.96 15.86 -3.48
N SER A 40 -28.50 14.90 -2.66
CA SER A 40 -27.30 15.07 -1.81
C SER A 40 -26.32 13.91 -1.93
N SER A 41 -26.49 13.00 -2.89
CA SER A 41 -25.61 11.83 -3.06
C SER A 41 -25.40 11.43 -4.51
N VAL A 42 -24.27 10.77 -4.76
CA VAL A 42 -23.88 10.22 -6.05
C VAL A 42 -23.52 8.74 -5.92
N ARG A 43 -23.73 7.98 -7.00
CA ARG A 43 -23.20 6.63 -7.15
C ARG A 43 -21.86 6.70 -7.88
N LEU A 44 -20.93 5.86 -7.43
CA LEU A 44 -19.62 5.66 -8.03
C LEU A 44 -19.49 4.21 -8.47
N GLN A 45 -19.00 3.99 -9.69
CA GLN A 45 -18.59 2.68 -10.19
C GLN A 45 -17.21 2.82 -10.82
N PHE A 46 -16.31 1.87 -10.51
CA PHE A 46 -14.95 1.86 -11.02
C PHE A 46 -14.46 0.41 -11.16
N SER A 47 -13.36 0.22 -11.88
CA SER A 47 -12.61 -1.04 -11.91
C SER A 47 -11.45 -0.95 -10.90
N PRO A 48 -11.21 -1.99 -10.10
CA PRO A 48 -10.05 -2.05 -9.19
C PRO A 48 -8.73 -1.81 -9.92
#